data_AF-A0A7K3FY06-F1
#
_entry.id   AF-A0A7K3FY06-F1
#
_cell.length_a   1.000
_cell.length_b   1.000
_cell.length_c   1.000
_cell.angle_alpha   90.00
_cell.angle_beta   90.00
_cell.angle_gamma   90.00
#
_symmetry.space_group_name_H-M   'P 1'
#
loop_
_entity.id
_entity.type
_entity.pdbx_description
1 polymer ?
#
loop_
_entity_poly.entity_id
_entity_poly.type
_entity_poly.pdbx_seq_one_letter_code
_entity_poly.pdbx_strand_id
1 'polypeptide(L)'
;APLARTHSAPLADLVERTLTHSDNDLAEALARQTALAHQLPASFDGAGKAVRAELARLGLPVAGTRFADGSGLDRNDRVSAALLTALLTRAADPARPALRPLLTGLPVGGFTGTLADRFDTAPAGAGLVRAKTGTLTGVNTLAGTVATPDGRLLAFAFLAGRTPSPYQAQPALDRLSAALAGQDLP
;
A
#
# COMPACT_ATOMS: atom_id res chain seq x y z
N ALA A 1 19.01 -34.88 -15.17
CA ALA A 1 18.58 -33.57 -15.72
C ALA A 1 17.18 -33.25 -15.16
N PRO A 2 16.78 -31.96 -15.00
CA PRO A 2 15.44 -31.63 -14.55
C PRO A 2 14.38 -32.24 -15.49
N LEU A 3 13.31 -32.80 -14.93
CA LEU A 3 12.25 -33.49 -15.67
C LEU A 3 11.18 -32.53 -16.21
N ALA A 4 10.97 -31.40 -15.55
CA ALA A 4 10.07 -30.33 -15.98
C ALA A 4 10.45 -29.00 -15.31
N ARG A 5 9.94 -27.89 -15.86
CA ARG A 5 10.04 -26.54 -15.29
C ARG A 5 8.70 -25.83 -15.41
N THR A 6 8.34 -25.06 -14.39
CA THR A 6 7.22 -24.13 -14.43
C THR A 6 7.68 -22.74 -14.00
N HIS A 7 6.91 -21.72 -14.35
CA HIS A 7 7.16 -20.33 -14.04
C HIS A 7 5.94 -19.76 -13.30
N SER A 8 6.17 -18.87 -12.35
CA SER A 8 5.10 -18.10 -11.71
C SER A 8 4.47 -17.11 -12.70
N ALA A 9 3.40 -16.46 -12.26
CA ALA A 9 2.99 -15.20 -12.88
C ALA A 9 4.14 -14.16 -12.82
N PRO A 10 4.15 -13.18 -13.73
CA PRO A 10 5.03 -12.02 -13.65
C PRO A 10 4.95 -11.32 -12.28
N LEU A 11 6.06 -10.70 -11.84
CA LEU A 11 6.12 -9.99 -10.57
C LEU A 11 5.07 -8.88 -10.45
N ALA A 12 4.78 -8.18 -11.56
CA ALA A 12 3.75 -7.16 -11.61
C ALA A 12 2.39 -7.70 -11.16
N ASP A 13 1.95 -8.82 -11.75
CA ASP A 13 0.68 -9.48 -11.43
C ASP A 13 0.62 -9.94 -9.97
N LEU A 14 1.74 -10.44 -9.43
CA LEU A 14 1.83 -10.83 -8.03
C LEU A 14 1.67 -9.62 -7.10
N VAL A 15 2.36 -8.51 -7.39
CA VAL A 15 2.25 -7.26 -6.62
C VAL A 15 0.82 -6.70 -6.69
N GLU A 16 0.21 -6.68 -7.87
CA GLU A 16 -1.15 -6.18 -8.05
C GLU A 16 -2.17 -7.03 -7.29
N ARG A 17 -2.03 -8.36 -7.34
CA ARG A 17 -2.85 -9.29 -6.55
C ARG A 17 -2.67 -9.04 -5.04
N THR A 18 -1.43 -8.92 -4.57
CA THR A 18 -1.14 -8.63 -3.15
C THR A 18 -1.85 -7.37 -2.68
N LEU A 19 -1.76 -6.29 -3.47
CA LEU A 19 -2.34 -5.00 -3.11
C LEU A 19 -3.87 -5.03 -3.17
N THR A 20 -4.44 -5.62 -4.22
CA THR A 20 -5.89 -5.66 -4.46
C THR A 20 -6.61 -6.45 -3.37
N HIS A 21 -6.06 -7.61 -3.02
CA HIS A 21 -6.71 -8.54 -2.10
C HIS A 21 -6.17 -8.47 -0.66
N SER A 22 -5.12 -7.69 -0.42
CA SER A 22 -4.43 -7.68 0.88
C SER A 22 -3.91 -9.07 1.27
N ASP A 23 -3.33 -9.79 0.31
CA ASP A 23 -2.84 -11.16 0.48
C ASP A 23 -1.55 -11.18 1.33
N ASN A 24 -1.68 -11.57 2.59
CA ASN A 24 -0.58 -11.55 3.56
C ASN A 24 0.52 -12.55 3.19
N ASP A 25 0.15 -13.76 2.76
CA ASP A 25 1.13 -14.80 2.43
C ASP A 25 1.97 -14.41 1.22
N LEU A 26 1.33 -13.80 0.20
CA LEU A 26 2.05 -13.29 -0.95
C LEU A 26 2.94 -12.09 -0.58
N ALA A 27 2.50 -11.22 0.34
CA ALA A 27 3.32 -10.13 0.85
C ALA A 27 4.60 -10.64 1.57
N GLU A 28 4.47 -11.66 2.41
CA GLU A 28 5.62 -12.31 3.07
C GLU A 28 6.56 -12.96 2.05
N ALA A 29 6.02 -13.63 1.04
CA ALA A 29 6.81 -14.23 -0.03
C ALA A 29 7.60 -13.17 -0.80
N LEU A 30 6.96 -12.07 -1.19
CA LEU A 30 7.61 -10.94 -1.88
C LEU A 30 8.71 -10.30 -1.03
N ALA A 31 8.47 -10.10 0.27
CA ALA A 31 9.47 -9.55 1.18
C ALA A 31 10.69 -10.48 1.34
N ARG A 32 10.47 -11.80 1.40
CA ARG A 32 11.55 -12.80 1.44
C ARG A 32 12.31 -12.90 0.12
N GLN A 33 11.65 -12.79 -1.03
CA GLN A 33 12.33 -12.69 -2.33
C GLN A 33 13.19 -11.42 -2.40
N THR A 34 12.71 -10.31 -1.83
CA THR A 34 13.50 -9.08 -1.69
C THR A 34 14.74 -9.31 -0.81
N ALA A 35 14.62 -10.07 0.29
CA ALA A 35 15.77 -10.47 1.12
C ALA A 35 16.83 -11.24 0.31
N LEU A 36 16.40 -12.25 -0.43
CA LEU A 36 17.28 -13.08 -1.25
C LEU A 36 18.00 -12.25 -2.33
N ALA A 37 17.30 -11.31 -2.97
CA ALA A 37 17.89 -10.41 -3.96
C ALA A 37 18.98 -9.49 -3.35
N HIS A 38 18.85 -9.16 -2.06
CA HIS A 38 19.85 -8.44 -1.26
C HIS A 38 20.89 -9.35 -0.60
N GLN A 39 20.93 -10.64 -0.95
CA GLN A 39 21.84 -11.65 -0.38
C GLN A 39 21.69 -11.79 1.15
N LEU A 40 20.50 -11.52 1.66
CA LEU A 40 20.13 -11.73 3.06
C LEU A 40 19.33 -13.03 3.22
N PRO A 41 19.31 -13.64 4.42
CA PRO A 41 18.45 -14.79 4.69
C PRO A 41 16.99 -14.47 4.39
N ALA A 42 16.25 -15.43 3.81
CA ALA A 42 14.80 -15.36 3.61
C ALA A 42 14.02 -15.50 4.94
N SER A 43 14.37 -14.70 5.94
CA SER A 43 13.74 -14.60 7.27
C SER A 43 13.02 -13.27 7.42
N PHE A 44 12.25 -13.10 8.49
CA PHE A 44 11.59 -11.83 8.82
C PHE A 44 12.60 -10.66 8.97
N ASP A 45 13.67 -10.87 9.75
CA ASP A 45 14.71 -9.85 9.93
C ASP A 45 15.44 -9.53 8.61
N GLY A 46 15.76 -10.54 7.79
CA GLY A 46 16.37 -10.35 6.48
C GLY A 46 15.47 -9.59 5.52
N ALA A 47 14.18 -9.93 5.48
CA ALA A 47 13.17 -9.24 4.69
C ALA A 47 13.02 -7.78 5.12
N GLY A 48 12.88 -7.51 6.41
CA GLY A 48 12.76 -6.15 6.94
C GLY A 48 13.97 -5.26 6.62
N LYS A 49 15.19 -5.82 6.74
CA LYS A 49 16.43 -5.13 6.35
C LYS A 49 16.48 -4.83 4.85
N ALA A 50 16.12 -5.80 4.01
CA ALA A 50 16.14 -5.66 2.56
C ALA A 50 15.11 -4.63 2.07
N VAL A 51 13.87 -4.67 2.59
CA VAL A 51 12.83 -3.69 2.29
C VAL A 51 13.30 -2.29 2.68
N ARG A 52 13.85 -2.12 3.89
CA ARG A 52 14.37 -0.81 4.33
C ARG A 52 15.51 -0.32 3.44
N ALA A 53 16.43 -1.20 3.05
CA ALA A 53 17.56 -0.86 2.18
C ALA A 53 17.08 -0.44 0.78
N GLU A 54 16.11 -1.16 0.22
CA GLU A 54 15.55 -0.84 -1.10
C GLU A 54 14.82 0.50 -1.10
N LEU A 55 14.01 0.78 -0.07
CA LEU A 55 13.36 2.08 0.11
C LEU A 55 14.40 3.22 0.25
N ALA A 56 15.49 2.98 0.98
CA ALA A 56 16.59 3.95 1.11
C ALA A 56 17.34 4.16 -0.22
N ARG A 57 17.53 3.11 -1.02
CA ARG A 57 18.12 3.18 -2.37
C ARG A 57 17.25 3.99 -3.32
N LEU A 58 15.93 3.95 -3.12
CA LEU A 58 14.98 4.84 -3.78
C LEU A 58 15.00 6.27 -3.20
N GLY A 59 15.84 6.60 -2.22
CA GLY A 59 15.90 7.94 -1.62
C GLY A 59 14.63 8.32 -0.85
N LEU A 60 13.93 7.33 -0.28
CA LEU A 60 12.71 7.54 0.50
C LEU A 60 13.04 7.76 1.99
N PRO A 61 12.20 8.48 2.74
CA PRO A 61 12.47 8.82 4.14
C PRO A 61 12.22 7.62 5.07
N VAL A 62 13.24 6.76 5.24
CA VAL A 62 13.20 5.55 6.08
C VAL A 62 13.63 5.79 7.54
N ALA A 63 13.72 7.05 7.97
CA ALA A 63 14.03 7.39 9.36
C ALA A 63 12.87 6.99 10.27
N GLY A 64 13.16 6.29 11.38
CA GLY A 64 12.15 5.85 12.34
C GLY A 64 11.28 4.68 11.89
N THR A 65 11.53 4.11 10.71
CA THR A 65 10.74 2.97 10.20
C THR A 65 11.25 1.64 10.71
N ARG A 66 10.34 0.69 10.93
CA ARG A 66 10.62 -0.70 11.29
C ARG A 66 9.72 -1.60 10.46
N PHE A 67 10.32 -2.58 9.79
CA PHE A 67 9.62 -3.59 9.00
C PHE A 67 9.92 -4.93 9.68
N ALA A 68 8.94 -5.44 10.41
CA ALA A 68 8.99 -6.67 11.17
C ALA A 68 8.58 -7.87 10.33
N ASP A 69 7.63 -7.65 9.42
CA ASP A 69 7.15 -8.62 8.44
C ASP A 69 6.87 -7.93 7.09
N GLY A 70 6.37 -8.69 6.11
CA GLY A 70 6.01 -8.17 4.79
C GLY A 70 4.55 -7.70 4.67
N SER A 71 3.67 -8.19 5.52
CA SER A 71 2.22 -8.02 5.41
C SER A 71 1.64 -6.85 6.23
N GLY A 72 2.35 -6.39 7.27
CA GLY A 72 1.89 -5.39 8.22
C GLY A 72 1.07 -5.95 9.39
N LEU A 73 1.13 -7.27 9.64
CA LEU A 73 0.40 -7.93 10.73
C LEU A 73 1.11 -7.79 12.08
N ASP A 74 2.44 -7.73 12.06
CA ASP A 74 3.24 -7.55 13.26
C ASP A 74 3.07 -6.12 13.80
N ARG A 75 2.60 -6.05 15.04
CA ARG A 75 2.31 -4.80 15.75
C ARG A 75 3.55 -3.94 16.00
N ASN A 76 4.74 -4.46 15.75
CA ASN A 76 5.98 -3.73 15.86
C ASN A 76 6.37 -3.02 14.55
N ASP A 77 5.57 -3.14 13.48
CA ASP A 77 5.77 -2.35 12.26
C ASP A 77 5.59 -0.86 12.51
N ARG A 78 6.48 -0.07 11.93
CA ARG A 78 6.48 1.39 12.01
C ARG A 78 6.75 1.96 10.63
N VAL A 79 5.78 2.71 10.12
CA VAL A 79 5.89 3.50 8.89
C VAL A 79 5.39 4.92 9.17
N SER A 80 5.84 5.88 8.38
CA SER A 80 5.35 7.26 8.45
C SER A 80 4.44 7.56 7.26
N ALA A 81 3.49 8.50 7.44
CA ALA A 81 2.68 8.99 6.33
C ALA A 81 3.57 9.57 5.22
N ALA A 82 4.66 10.27 5.59
CA ALA A 82 5.65 10.82 4.66
C ALA A 82 6.34 9.74 3.81
N LEU A 83 6.68 8.58 4.39
CA LEU A 83 7.23 7.46 3.62
C LEU A 83 6.21 6.95 2.60
N LEU A 84 4.97 6.71 3.04
CA LEU A 84 3.92 6.14 2.17
C LEU A 84 3.57 7.08 1.01
N THR A 85 3.40 8.38 1.26
CA THR A 85 3.13 9.35 0.20
C THR A 85 4.33 9.54 -0.72
N ALA A 86 5.56 9.54 -0.20
CA ALA A 86 6.77 9.58 -1.02
C ALA A 86 6.90 8.34 -1.91
N LEU A 87 6.58 7.15 -1.40
CA LEU A 87 6.59 5.90 -2.18
C LEU A 87 5.55 5.92 -3.29
N LEU A 88 4.32 6.35 -3.01
CA LEU A 88 3.26 6.48 -4.01
C LEU A 88 3.61 7.50 -5.09
N THR A 89 4.16 8.66 -4.68
CA THR A 89 4.66 9.68 -5.61
C THR A 89 5.79 9.12 -6.47
N ARG A 90 6.69 8.32 -5.87
CA ARG A 90 7.79 7.69 -6.60
C ARG A 90 7.32 6.63 -7.58
N ALA A 91 6.24 5.91 -7.27
CA ALA A 91 5.63 4.94 -8.17
C ALA A 91 4.91 5.60 -9.35
N ALA A 92 4.50 6.87 -9.21
CA ALA A 92 3.88 7.66 -10.27
C ALA A 92 4.91 8.31 -11.23
N ASP A 93 6.20 8.28 -10.91
CA ASP A 93 7.28 8.84 -11.72
C ASP A 93 7.36 8.13 -13.10
N PRO A 94 7.16 8.84 -14.22
CA PRO A 94 7.25 8.25 -15.56
C PRO A 94 8.62 7.63 -15.88
N ALA A 95 9.69 8.09 -15.21
CA ALA A 95 11.02 7.51 -15.35
C ALA A 95 11.15 6.14 -14.65
N ARG A 96 10.12 5.68 -13.93
CA ARG A 96 10.13 4.43 -13.15
C ARG A 96 8.92 3.54 -13.46
N PRO A 97 8.69 3.14 -14.72
CA PRO A 97 7.53 2.35 -15.12
C PRO A 97 7.45 1.00 -14.39
N ALA A 98 8.58 0.44 -13.94
CA ALA A 98 8.64 -0.80 -13.17
C ALA A 98 7.93 -0.71 -11.78
N LEU A 99 7.72 0.51 -11.24
CA LEU A 99 7.01 0.71 -9.98
C LEU A 99 5.50 0.87 -10.15
N ARG A 100 5.01 1.00 -11.40
CA ARG A 100 3.59 1.26 -11.68
C ARG A 100 2.61 0.22 -11.11
N PRO A 101 2.97 -1.08 -10.99
CA PRO A 101 2.14 -2.08 -10.29
C PRO A 101 1.74 -1.68 -8.86
N LEU A 102 2.53 -0.83 -8.19
CA LEU A 102 2.17 -0.30 -6.87
C LEU A 102 0.96 0.64 -6.89
N LEU A 103 0.63 1.23 -8.04
CA LEU A 103 -0.53 2.10 -8.22
C LEU A 103 -1.70 1.38 -8.89
N THR A 104 -1.43 0.54 -9.88
CA THR A 104 -2.47 -0.21 -10.61
C THR A 104 -3.06 -1.34 -9.77
N GLY A 105 -2.30 -1.88 -8.82
CA GLY A 105 -2.77 -2.87 -7.85
C GLY A 105 -3.61 -2.30 -6.70
N LEU A 106 -3.74 -0.98 -6.57
CA LEU A 106 -4.52 -0.40 -5.47
C LEU A 106 -6.02 -0.62 -5.71
N PRO A 107 -6.77 -1.14 -4.71
CA PRO A 107 -8.22 -1.20 -4.73
C PRO A 107 -8.86 0.14 -5.12
N VAL A 108 -9.95 0.10 -5.87
CA VAL A 108 -10.72 1.28 -6.32
C VAL A 108 -11.95 1.44 -5.43
N GLY A 109 -12.13 2.64 -4.88
CA GLY A 109 -13.25 2.99 -3.99
C GLY A 109 -14.60 2.67 -4.60
N GLY A 110 -15.37 1.75 -4.01
CA GLY A 110 -16.70 1.33 -4.47
C GLY A 110 -16.71 0.30 -5.60
N PHE A 111 -15.55 -0.25 -6.00
CA PHE A 111 -15.48 -1.13 -7.19
C PHE A 111 -14.65 -2.40 -7.02
N THR A 112 -13.47 -2.34 -6.38
CA THR A 112 -12.55 -3.49 -6.36
C THR A 112 -11.89 -3.70 -5.02
N GLY A 113 -11.42 -4.94 -4.81
CA GLY A 113 -10.59 -5.31 -3.67
C GLY A 113 -11.23 -4.98 -2.32
N THR A 114 -10.41 -4.57 -1.36
CA THR A 114 -10.85 -4.21 -0.01
C THR A 114 -11.63 -2.90 0.09
N LEU A 115 -11.89 -2.23 -1.04
CA LEU A 115 -12.72 -1.02 -1.11
C LEU A 115 -14.03 -1.23 -1.87
N ALA A 116 -14.34 -2.45 -2.31
CA ALA A 116 -15.53 -2.74 -3.12
C ALA A 116 -16.84 -2.29 -2.43
N ASP A 117 -16.98 -2.59 -1.13
CA ASP A 117 -18.16 -2.24 -0.33
C ASP A 117 -17.96 -0.95 0.50
N ARG A 118 -17.14 0.00 -0.01
CA ARG A 118 -16.85 1.27 0.67
C ARG A 118 -17.29 2.46 -0.18
N PHE A 119 -17.30 3.64 0.44
CA PHE A 119 -17.69 4.93 -0.14
C PHE A 119 -19.20 5.20 -0.29
N ASP A 120 -20.10 4.37 0.25
CA ASP A 120 -21.55 4.66 0.31
C ASP A 120 -21.87 6.01 0.97
N THR A 121 -21.12 6.36 2.02
CA THR A 121 -21.27 7.63 2.75
C THR A 121 -20.33 8.74 2.26
N ALA A 122 -19.54 8.47 1.21
CA ALA A 122 -18.57 9.39 0.64
C ALA A 122 -18.50 9.27 -0.90
N PRO A 123 -19.63 9.38 -1.63
CA PRO A 123 -19.71 9.03 -3.04
C PRO A 123 -18.79 9.85 -3.94
N ALA A 124 -18.39 11.06 -3.53
CA ALA A 124 -17.41 11.88 -4.25
C ALA A 124 -16.03 11.21 -4.39
N GLY A 125 -15.69 10.24 -3.54
CA GLY A 125 -14.44 9.47 -3.64
C GLY A 125 -14.56 8.19 -4.46
N ALA A 126 -15.79 7.71 -4.75
CA ALA A 126 -15.99 6.45 -5.46
C ALA A 126 -15.45 6.55 -6.90
N GLY A 127 -14.72 5.52 -7.34
CA GLY A 127 -14.05 5.48 -8.65
C GLY A 127 -12.80 6.36 -8.77
N LEU A 128 -12.68 7.42 -7.96
CA LEU A 128 -11.57 8.38 -7.98
C LEU A 128 -10.46 8.02 -7.00
N VAL A 129 -10.82 7.47 -5.83
CA VAL A 129 -9.85 7.02 -4.83
C VAL A 129 -9.36 5.62 -5.18
N ARG A 130 -8.04 5.46 -5.25
CA ARG A 130 -7.36 4.16 -5.32
C ARG A 130 -6.44 4.02 -4.14
N ALA A 131 -6.69 3.09 -3.23
CA ALA A 131 -5.95 3.03 -1.98
C ALA A 131 -5.86 1.64 -1.37
N LYS A 132 -4.75 1.41 -0.67
CA LYS A 132 -4.56 0.22 0.16
C LYS A 132 -5.15 0.49 1.55
N THR A 133 -5.96 -0.45 2.01
CA THR A 133 -6.49 -0.47 3.38
C THR A 133 -5.51 -1.14 4.34
N GLY A 134 -5.53 -0.73 5.60
CA GLY A 134 -4.96 -1.48 6.72
C GLY A 134 -5.93 -1.48 7.90
N THR A 135 -6.21 -2.66 8.45
CA THR A 135 -7.16 -2.81 9.56
C THR A 135 -6.62 -3.84 10.55
N LEU A 136 -6.34 -3.39 11.76
CA LEU A 136 -6.05 -4.23 12.92
C LEU A 136 -6.84 -3.72 14.13
N THR A 137 -6.92 -4.49 15.21
CA THR A 137 -7.52 -4.02 16.46
C THR A 137 -6.84 -2.73 16.92
N GLY A 138 -7.58 -1.63 16.95
CA GLY A 138 -7.07 -0.33 17.37
C GLY A 138 -6.29 0.45 16.30
N VAL A 139 -6.19 -0.03 15.06
CA VAL A 139 -5.47 0.65 13.97
C VAL A 139 -6.27 0.57 12.68
N ASN A 140 -6.53 1.71 12.05
CA ASN A 140 -7.13 1.78 10.72
C ASN A 140 -6.34 2.76 9.86
N THR A 141 -5.98 2.34 8.65
CA THR A 141 -5.17 3.14 7.74
C THR A 141 -5.73 3.09 6.32
N LEU A 142 -5.47 4.16 5.59
CA LEU A 142 -5.79 4.26 4.16
C LEU A 142 -4.70 5.09 3.50
N ALA A 143 -3.99 4.50 2.54
CA ALA A 143 -2.94 5.19 1.79
C ALA A 143 -3.08 4.89 0.30
N GLY A 144 -2.97 5.92 -0.52
CA GLY A 144 -3.23 5.77 -1.94
C GLY A 144 -3.21 7.09 -2.69
N THR A 145 -3.87 7.09 -3.83
CA THR A 145 -3.98 8.23 -4.72
C THR A 145 -5.44 8.59 -4.98
N VAL A 146 -5.67 9.86 -5.29
CA VAL A 146 -6.97 10.37 -5.72
C VAL A 146 -6.79 11.32 -6.89
N ALA A 147 -7.62 11.18 -7.91
CA ALA A 147 -7.68 12.11 -9.03
C ALA A 147 -8.63 13.26 -8.70
N THR A 148 -8.17 14.49 -8.88
CA THR A 148 -8.99 15.69 -8.72
C THR A 148 -9.72 16.03 -10.03
N PRO A 149 -10.80 16.83 -9.99
CA PRO A 149 -11.57 17.25 -11.17
C PRO A 149 -10.73 17.96 -12.23
N ASP A 150 -9.68 18.69 -11.84
CA ASP A 150 -8.72 19.34 -12.73
C ASP A 150 -7.62 18.40 -13.26
N GLY A 151 -7.72 17.09 -12.99
CA GLY A 151 -6.85 16.05 -13.54
C GLY A 151 -5.53 15.85 -12.80
N ARG A 152 -5.34 16.47 -11.63
CA ARG A 152 -4.15 16.24 -10.80
C ARG A 152 -4.29 14.92 -10.04
N LEU A 153 -3.18 14.21 -9.89
CA LEU A 153 -3.09 13.04 -9.02
C LEU A 153 -2.47 13.46 -7.69
N LEU A 154 -3.21 13.28 -6.60
CA LEU A 154 -2.73 13.53 -5.24
C LEU A 154 -2.42 12.20 -4.55
N ALA A 155 -1.28 12.11 -3.87
CA ALA A 155 -0.95 11.00 -2.99
C ALA A 155 -1.30 11.36 -1.53
N PHE A 156 -1.89 10.42 -0.79
CA PHE A 156 -2.28 10.61 0.60
C PHE A 156 -1.96 9.37 1.44
N ALA A 157 -1.82 9.58 2.75
CA ALA A 157 -1.70 8.51 3.73
C ALA A 157 -2.31 8.95 5.06
N PHE A 158 -3.35 8.23 5.49
CA PHE A 158 -4.02 8.44 6.77
C PHE A 158 -3.71 7.25 7.69
N LEU A 159 -3.12 7.54 8.84
CA LEU A 159 -2.72 6.55 9.84
C LEU A 159 -3.44 6.83 11.15
N ALA A 160 -4.54 6.11 11.43
CA ALA A 160 -5.32 6.28 12.66
C ALA A 160 -5.00 5.16 13.65
N GLY A 161 -4.40 5.52 14.79
CA GLY A 161 -4.20 4.63 15.93
C GLY A 161 -5.25 4.84 17.02
N ARG A 162 -5.35 3.87 17.94
CA ARG A 162 -6.32 3.85 19.06
C ARG A 162 -7.79 4.00 18.59
N THR A 163 -8.10 3.49 17.41
CA THR A 163 -9.46 3.56 16.88
C THR A 163 -10.37 2.58 17.63
N PRO A 164 -11.56 3.00 18.10
CA PRO A 164 -12.44 2.14 18.89
C PRO A 164 -13.05 1.00 18.06
N SER A 165 -13.28 1.23 16.76
CA SER A 165 -13.87 0.24 15.87
C SER A 165 -13.58 0.57 14.39
N PRO A 166 -13.30 -0.43 13.53
CA PRO A 166 -13.20 -0.24 12.09
C PRO A 166 -14.46 0.37 11.48
N TYR A 167 -15.65 0.00 11.97
CA TYR A 167 -16.93 0.50 11.46
C TYR A 167 -17.11 2.02 11.59
N GLN A 168 -16.39 2.66 12.52
CA GLN A 168 -16.40 4.12 12.68
C GLN A 168 -15.21 4.76 11.95
N ALA A 169 -14.03 4.14 12.03
CA ALA A 169 -12.82 4.70 11.45
C ALA A 169 -12.83 4.68 9.92
N GLN A 170 -13.30 3.59 9.31
CA GLN A 170 -13.30 3.44 7.85
C GLN A 170 -14.15 4.52 7.15
N PRO A 171 -15.43 4.76 7.51
CA PRO A 171 -16.20 5.84 6.90
C PRO A 171 -15.57 7.23 7.08
N ALA A 172 -14.87 7.49 8.19
CA ALA A 172 -14.15 8.73 8.39
C ALA A 172 -12.96 8.86 7.44
N LEU A 173 -12.18 7.80 7.26
CA LEU A 173 -11.07 7.76 6.29
C LEU A 173 -11.57 7.92 4.85
N ASP A 174 -12.73 7.33 4.51
CA ASP A 174 -13.37 7.49 3.20
C ASP A 174 -13.73 8.95 2.94
N ARG A 175 -14.42 9.60 3.88
CA ARG A 175 -14.76 11.02 3.78
C ARG A 175 -13.53 11.92 3.64
N LEU A 176 -12.46 11.66 4.41
CA LEU A 176 -11.21 12.42 4.28
C LEU A 176 -10.60 12.25 2.88
N SER A 177 -10.57 11.03 2.34
CA SER A 177 -10.03 10.78 1.00
C SER A 177 -10.92 11.35 -0.11
N ALA A 178 -12.24 11.35 0.07
CA ALA A 178 -13.21 11.94 -0.86
C ALA A 178 -13.13 13.47 -0.86
N ALA A 179 -12.88 14.11 0.29
CA ALA A 179 -12.69 15.56 0.36
C ALA A 179 -11.49 16.03 -0.50
N LEU A 180 -10.43 15.23 -0.58
CA LEU A 180 -9.31 15.48 -1.48
C LEU A 180 -9.71 15.43 -2.97
N ALA A 181 -10.73 14.64 -3.33
CA ALA A 181 -11.29 14.65 -4.67
C ALA A 181 -12.11 15.92 -4.92
N GLY A 182 -12.87 16.40 -3.92
CA GLY A 182 -13.77 17.56 -4.07
C GLY A 182 -13.09 18.94 -4.04
N GLN A 183 -11.84 19.05 -3.57
CA GLN A 183 -11.16 20.33 -3.29
C GLN A 183 -11.87 21.25 -2.26
N ASP A 184 -12.71 20.68 -1.39
CA ASP A 184 -13.20 21.35 -0.18
C ASP A 184 -12.44 20.78 1.03
N LEU A 185 -11.22 21.26 1.24
CA LEU A 185 -10.56 21.13 2.53
C LEU A 185 -10.98 22.36 3.37
N PRO A 186 -11.56 22.18 4.57
CA PRO A 186 -11.93 23.29 5.44
C PRO A 186 -10.71 24.12 5.87
#